data_AF-A0A8U0A604-F1
#
_entry.id   AF-A0A8U0A604-F1
#
_cell.length_a   1.000
_cell.length_b   1.000
_cell.length_c   1.000
_cell.angle_alpha   90.00
_cell.angle_beta   90.00
_cell.angle_gamma   90.00
#
_symmetry.space_group_name_H-M   'P 1'
#
loop_
_entity.id
_entity.type
_entity.pdbx_description
1 polymer ?
#
loop_
_entity_poly.entity_id
_entity_poly.type
_entity_poly.pdbx_seq_one_letter_code
_entity_poly.pdbx_strand_id
1 'polypeptide(L)' 'MFLNAAGMVVEVGGQMSPGALVAREYGLPAVVSVPEATRRIETGQRVRIDGTQGTVEIMENGQ' A
#
# COMPACT_ATOMS: atom_id res chain seq x y z
N MET A 1 7.25 -8.41 11.24
CA MET A 1 6.71 -9.45 10.34
C MET A 1 6.25 -8.81 9.02
N PHE A 2 7.17 -8.19 8.26
CA PHE A 2 6.87 -7.47 7.00
C PHE A 2 7.77 -7.91 5.82
N LEU A 3 8.69 -8.86 6.03
CA LEU A 3 9.76 -9.17 5.07
C LEU A 3 9.30 -9.71 3.71
N ASN A 4 8.05 -10.19 3.59
CA ASN A 4 7.54 -10.79 2.36
C ASN A 4 6.54 -9.89 1.60
N ALA A 5 6.30 -8.66 2.06
CA ALA A 5 5.38 -7.76 1.37
C ALA A 5 6.09 -7.08 0.19
N ALA A 6 5.41 -6.98 -0.96
CA ALA A 6 5.92 -6.24 -2.13
C ALA A 6 5.59 -4.74 -2.09
N GLY A 7 4.74 -4.31 -1.14
CA GLY A 7 4.32 -2.93 -0.94
C GLY A 7 3.29 -2.82 0.18
N MET A 8 2.95 -1.59 0.57
CA MET A 8 2.03 -1.32 1.68
C MET A 8 1.02 -0.22 1.33
N VAL A 9 -0.24 -0.43 1.72
CA VAL A 9 -1.30 0.59 1.67
C VAL A 9 -1.84 0.77 3.08
N VAL A 10 -1.91 2.02 3.57
CA VAL A 10 -2.34 2.32 4.93
C VAL A 10 -3.46 3.36 4.92
N GLU A 11 -4.59 3.04 5.56
CA GLU A 11 -5.73 3.96 5.65
C GLU A 11 -5.48 5.14 6.58
N VAL A 12 -4.83 4.86 7.72
CA VAL A 12 -4.63 5.83 8.80
C VAL A 12 -3.15 6.10 9.02
N GLY A 13 -2.78 7.37 9.03
CA GLY A 13 -1.42 7.82 9.30
C GLY A 13 -0.85 8.66 8.18
N GLY A 14 0.03 9.60 8.55
CA GLY A 14 0.73 10.45 7.59
C GLY A 14 2.05 9.83 7.09
N GLN A 15 2.74 10.59 6.23
CA GLN A 15 4.05 10.24 5.65
C GLN A 15 5.13 9.90 6.70
N MET A 16 4.97 10.34 7.95
CA MET A 16 5.86 10.07 9.08
C MET A 16 5.31 9.04 10.08
N SER A 17 4.23 8.34 9.73
CA SER A 17 3.69 7.29 10.60
C SER A 17 4.68 6.13 10.75
N PRO A 18 4.63 5.36 11.85
CA PRO A 18 5.52 4.21 12.05
C PRO A 18 5.47 3.20 10.88
N GLY A 19 4.31 2.99 10.27
CA GLY A 19 4.17 2.13 9.08
C GLY A 19 4.87 2.68 7.84
N ALA A 20 4.80 4.01 7.61
CA ALA A 20 5.48 4.66 6.50
C ALA A 20 7.02 4.62 6.66
N LEU A 21 7.50 4.85 7.89
CA LEU A 21 8.93 4.79 8.19
C LEU A 21 9.47 3.38 7.95
N VAL A 22 8.79 2.37 8.49
CA VAL A 22 9.13 0.96 8.29
C VAL A 22 9.19 0.64 6.79
N ALA A 23 8.16 0.95 6.01
CA ALA A 23 8.21 0.68 4.57
C ALA A 23 9.42 1.30 3.87
N ARG A 24 9.82 2.52 4.25
CA ARG A 24 11.02 3.18 3.72
C ARG A 24 12.32 2.49 4.16
N GLU A 25 12.41 2.04 5.41
CA GLU A 25 13.56 1.28 5.91
C GLU A 25 13.73 -0.06 5.19
N TYR A 26 12.62 -0.72 4.80
CA TYR A 26 12.63 -1.96 4.04
C TYR A 26 12.67 -1.76 2.51
N GLY A 27 12.72 -0.51 2.02
CA GLY A 27 12.74 -0.20 0.59
C GLY A 27 11.45 -0.55 -0.16
N LEU A 28 10.34 -0.69 0.56
CA LEU A 28 9.04 -1.07 -0.01
C LEU A 28 8.25 0.17 -0.44
N PRO A 29 7.57 0.13 -1.61
CA PRO A 29 6.64 1.18 -1.99
C PRO A 29 5.47 1.21 -1.00
N ALA A 30 5.19 2.40 -0.46
CA ALA A 30 4.08 2.60 0.47
C ALA A 30 3.26 3.83 0.14
N VAL A 31 1.94 3.69 0.21
CA VAL A 31 0.99 4.80 0.13
C VAL A 31 0.19 4.83 1.43
N VAL A 32 0.14 6.00 2.05
CA VAL A 32 -0.51 6.23 3.35
C VAL A 32 -1.64 7.23 3.21
N SER A 33 -2.55 7.24 4.18
CA SER A 33 -3.77 8.05 4.13
C SER A 33 -4.67 7.72 2.93
N VAL A 34 -4.86 6.42 2.63
CA VAL A 34 -5.79 5.96 1.58
C VAL A 34 -7.13 5.57 2.22
N PRO A 35 -8.17 6.43 2.19
CA PRO A 35 -9.41 6.16 2.89
C PRO A 35 -10.12 4.93 2.32
N GLU A 36 -10.65 4.09 3.21
CA GLU A 36 -11.43 2.90 2.85
C GLU A 36 -10.66 1.86 2.00
N ALA A 37 -9.32 1.92 1.98
CA ALA A 37 -8.50 0.97 1.22
C ALA A 37 -8.81 -0.48 1.56
N THR A 38 -8.99 -0.82 2.83
CA THR A 38 -9.29 -2.19 3.30
C THR A 38 -10.71 -2.64 2.97
N ARG A 39 -11.62 -1.70 2.69
CA ARG A 39 -13.00 -2.00 2.25
C ARG A 39 -13.09 -2.15 0.73
N ARG A 40 -12.19 -1.47 0.00
CA ARG A 40 -12.16 -1.47 -1.47
C ARG A 40 -11.24 -2.54 -2.04
N ILE A 41 -10.17 -2.90 -1.32
CA ILE A 41 -9.20 -3.92 -1.72
C ILE A 41 -9.54 -5.21 -0.99
N GLU A 42 -9.94 -6.21 -1.75
CA GLU A 42 -10.27 -7.53 -1.24
C GLU A 42 -9.04 -8.45 -1.24
N THR A 43 -8.98 -9.39 -0.29
CA THR A 43 -7.92 -10.39 -0.22
C THR A 43 -7.83 -11.18 -1.52
N GLY A 44 -6.62 -11.27 -2.09
CA GLY A 44 -6.37 -11.97 -3.35
C GLY A 44 -6.50 -11.08 -4.60
N GLN A 45 -6.99 -9.84 -4.46
CA GLN A 45 -6.92 -8.87 -5.56
C GLN A 45 -5.48 -8.45 -5.83
N ARG A 46 -5.16 -8.28 -7.11
CA ARG A 46 -3.91 -7.65 -7.52
C ARG A 46 -4.08 -6.14 -7.46
N VAL A 47 -3.10 -5.48 -6.87
CA VAL A 47 -3.06 -4.02 -6.78
C VAL A 47 -1.71 -3.52 -7.26
N ARG A 48 -1.71 -2.38 -7.94
CA ARG A 48 -0.50 -1.61 -8.25
C ARG A 48 -0.38 -0.49 -7.25
N ILE A 49 0.82 -0.32 -6.69
CA ILE A 49 1.15 0.72 -5.72
C ILE A 49 2.26 1.57 -6.33
N ASP A 50 2.02 2.88 -6.45
CA ASP A 50 3.04 3.87 -6.79
C ASP A 50 3.29 4.75 -5.57
N GLY A 51 4.38 4.46 -4.85
CA GLY A 51 4.79 5.26 -3.68
C GLY A 51 5.34 6.65 -4.02
N THR A 52 5.66 6.92 -5.29
CA THR A 52 6.16 8.24 -5.74
C THR A 52 4.99 9.16 -6.06
N GLN A 53 3.99 8.67 -6.78
CA GLN A 53 2.79 9.43 -7.11
C GLN A 53 1.73 9.39 -6.00
N GLY A 54 1.85 8.46 -5.05
CA GLY A 54 0.89 8.29 -3.96
C GLY A 54 -0.41 7.63 -4.43
N THR A 55 -0.36 6.78 -5.46
CA THR A 55 -1.55 6.18 -6.07
C THR A 55 -1.61 4.67 -5.81
N VAL A 56 -2.83 4.16 -5.69
CA VAL A 56 -3.13 2.73 -5.58
C VAL A 56 -4.22 2.40 -6.59
N GLU A 57 -3.93 1.44 -7.46
CA GLU A 57 -4.85 0.98 -8.50
C GLU A 57 -5.19 -0.49 -8.26
N ILE A 58 -6.48 -0.82 -8.24
CA ILE A 58 -6.92 -2.21 -8.26
C ILE A 58 -6.80 -2.69 -9.70
N MET A 59 -6.02 -3.75 -9.90
CA MET A 59 -5.85 -4.35 -11.21
C MET A 59 -6.98 -5.35 -11.42
N GLU A 60 -7.79 -5.13 -12.45
CA GLU A 60 -8.71 -6.17 -12.91
C GLU A 60 -7.87 -7.34 -13.44
N ASN A 61 -8.16 -8.54 -12.94
CA ASN A 61 -7.63 -9.75 -13.54
C ASN A 61 -8.35 -9.93 -14.89
N GLY A 62 -7.83 -9.31 -15.94
CA GLY A 62 -8.27 -9.55 -17.30
C GLY A 62 -8.11 -11.03 -17.65
N GLN A 63 -9.25 -11.64 -17.99
CA GLN A 63 -9.51 -12.95 -18.64
C GLN A 63 -8.35 -13.95 -18.78
#